data_AF-D5K9A7-F1
#
_entry.id   AF-D5K9A7-F1
#
_cell.length_a   1.000
_cell.length_b   1.000
_cell.length_c   1.000
_cell.angle_alpha   90.00
_cell.angle_beta   90.00
_cell.angle_gamma   90.00
#
_symmetry.space_group_name_H-M   'P 1'
#
loop_
_entity.id
_entity.type
_entity.pdbx_description
1 polymer ?
#
loop_
_entity_poly.entity_id
_entity_poly.type
_entity_poly.pdbx_seq_one_letter_code
_entity_poly.pdbx_strand_id
1 'polypeptide(L)'
;YIAMIDHRKAMVIACQAVISWARRLGRLCRIVAEYFESDPKRLADLLEVPDICHRLPAEPSKGLKHAMHAKFFTFLICHAIDRNASGYAQKEDTQLWPYNKASVIDKKIQPMDHKGAVEVVEMERLKICED
;
A
#
# COMPACT_ATOMS: atom_id res chain seq x y z
N TYR A 1 26.86 -20.62 -10.07
CA TYR A 1 27.03 -20.09 -8.69
C TYR A 1 27.10 -18.57 -8.67
N ILE A 2 27.98 -17.91 -9.45
CA ILE A 2 28.14 -16.44 -9.50
C ILE A 2 26.82 -15.71 -9.84
N ALA A 3 26.12 -16.11 -10.91
CA ALA A 3 24.85 -15.47 -11.30
C ALA A 3 23.77 -15.47 -10.21
N MET A 4 23.75 -16.51 -9.35
CA MET A 4 22.81 -16.58 -8.22
C MET A 4 23.15 -15.56 -7.13
N ILE A 5 24.45 -15.32 -6.89
CA ILE A 5 24.92 -14.30 -5.93
C ILE A 5 24.54 -12.92 -6.45
N ASP A 6 24.79 -12.65 -7.73
CA ASP A 6 24.50 -11.33 -8.34
C ASP A 6 23.00 -11.03 -8.30
N HIS A 7 22.16 -12.03 -8.63
CA HIS A 7 20.72 -11.89 -8.57
C HIS A 7 20.21 -11.59 -7.15
N ARG A 8 20.73 -12.29 -6.13
CA ARG A 8 20.35 -12.04 -4.73
C ARG A 8 20.79 -10.66 -4.25
N LYS A 9 21.98 -10.19 -4.64
CA LYS A 9 22.44 -8.84 -4.34
C LYS A 9 21.53 -7.79 -4.97
N ALA A 10 21.16 -7.97 -6.24
CA ALA A 10 20.23 -7.09 -6.94
C ALA A 10 18.86 -7.05 -6.24
N MET A 11 18.30 -8.21 -5.87
CA MET A 11 17.03 -8.30 -5.13
C MET A 11 17.07 -7.55 -3.80
N VAL A 12 18.15 -7.71 -3.02
CA VAL A 12 18.30 -7.01 -1.73
C VAL A 12 18.30 -5.49 -1.92
N ILE A 13 19.06 -4.99 -2.91
CA ILE A 13 19.11 -3.56 -3.23
C ILE A 13 17.72 -3.04 -3.63
N ALA A 14 17.03 -3.74 -4.53
CA ALA A 14 15.69 -3.35 -4.97
C ALA A 14 14.69 -3.30 -3.81
N CYS A 15 14.61 -4.35 -2.99
CA CYS A 15 13.69 -4.39 -1.85
C CYS A 15 14.00 -3.29 -0.81
N GLN A 16 15.27 -3.03 -0.51
CA GLN A 16 15.66 -1.96 0.42
C GLN A 16 15.26 -0.57 -0.11
N ALA A 17 15.44 -0.34 -1.41
CA ALA A 17 15.03 0.91 -2.05
C ALA A 17 13.50 1.10 -1.99
N VAL A 18 12.71 0.07 -2.27
CA VAL A 18 11.24 0.11 -2.21
C VAL A 18 10.75 0.39 -0.78
N ILE A 19 11.34 -0.26 0.24
CA ILE A 19 10.99 0.00 1.65
C ILE A 19 11.30 1.45 2.03
N SER A 20 12.46 1.97 1.62
CA SER A 20 12.84 3.37 1.86
C SER A 20 11.90 4.36 1.17
N TRP A 21 11.50 4.07 -0.07
CA TRP A 21 10.56 4.86 -0.85
C TRP A 21 9.16 4.91 -0.20
N ALA A 22 8.60 3.75 0.20
CA ALA A 22 7.31 3.69 0.88
C ALA A 22 7.32 4.49 2.19
N ARG A 23 8.36 4.31 3.02
CA ARG A 23 8.55 5.08 4.26
C ARG A 23 8.67 6.58 4.03
N ARG A 24 9.26 6.99 2.90
CA ARG A 24 9.33 8.41 2.51
C ARG A 24 7.97 8.97 2.15
N LEU A 25 7.10 8.20 1.50
CA LEU A 25 5.72 8.62 1.23
C LEU A 25 4.96 8.81 2.55
N GLY A 26 5.06 7.86 3.48
CA GLY A 26 4.46 8.01 4.81
C GLY A 26 4.93 9.26 5.55
N ARG A 27 6.23 9.57 5.48
CA ARG A 27 6.77 10.82 6.05
C ARG A 27 6.20 12.07 5.38
N LEU A 28 5.97 12.05 4.07
CA LEU A 28 5.32 13.16 3.38
C LEU A 28 3.89 13.36 3.89
N CYS A 29 3.09 12.30 4.03
CA CYS A 29 1.75 12.39 4.60
C CYS A 29 1.76 13.02 6.01
N ARG A 30 2.74 12.63 6.84
CA ARG A 30 2.93 13.23 8.17
C ARG A 30 3.30 14.72 8.09
N ILE A 31 4.21 15.10 7.19
CA ILE A 31 4.57 16.51 6.98
C ILE A 31 3.35 17.33 6.54
N VAL A 32 2.55 16.81 5.60
CA VAL A 32 1.32 17.48 5.17
C VAL A 32 0.36 17.64 6.33
N ALA A 33 0.16 16.59 7.13
CA ALA A 33 -0.67 16.64 8.33
C ALA A 33 -0.18 17.69 9.34
N GLU A 34 1.11 17.71 9.67
CA GLU A 34 1.66 18.57 10.73
C GLU A 34 1.74 20.05 10.35
N TYR A 35 1.97 20.37 9.06
CA TYR A 35 2.34 21.73 8.65
C TYR A 35 1.36 22.38 7.67
N PHE A 36 0.49 21.63 7.00
CA PHE A 36 -0.30 22.13 5.87
C PHE A 36 -1.81 21.85 5.99
N GLU A 37 -2.21 20.80 6.69
CA GLU A 37 -3.62 20.44 6.84
C GLU A 37 -4.24 21.15 8.05
N SER A 38 -5.44 21.70 7.86
CA SER A 38 -6.20 22.37 8.93
C SER A 38 -7.54 21.71 9.22
N ASP A 39 -8.10 20.91 8.30
CA ASP A 39 -9.31 20.12 8.54
C ASP A 39 -8.99 18.95 9.49
N PRO A 40 -9.60 18.89 10.69
CA PRO A 40 -9.36 17.81 11.65
C PRO A 40 -9.72 16.43 11.11
N LYS A 41 -10.72 16.33 10.21
CA LYS A 41 -11.09 15.05 9.61
C LYS A 41 -9.99 14.58 8.67
N ARG A 42 -9.55 15.44 7.76
CA ARG A 42 -8.45 15.13 6.84
C ARG A 42 -7.13 14.86 7.57
N LEU A 43 -6.87 15.54 8.68
CA LEU A 43 -5.70 15.31 9.52
C LEU A 43 -5.66 13.85 10.05
N ALA A 44 -6.80 13.35 10.53
CA ALA A 44 -6.91 11.98 11.01
C ALA A 44 -6.60 10.97 9.90
N ASP A 45 -7.13 11.19 8.69
CA ASP A 45 -6.86 10.33 7.53
C ASP A 45 -5.38 10.35 7.15
N LEU A 46 -4.76 11.55 7.09
CA LEU A 46 -3.36 11.71 6.75
C LEU A 46 -2.42 11.10 7.77
N LEU A 47 -2.81 11.02 9.05
CA LEU A 47 -1.99 10.42 10.10
C LEU A 47 -2.11 8.88 10.17
N GLU A 48 -3.12 8.29 9.53
CA GLU A 48 -3.23 6.83 9.37
C GLU A 48 -2.21 6.30 8.35
N VAL A 49 -1.99 7.03 7.25
CA VAL A 49 -1.11 6.60 6.14
C VAL A 49 0.37 6.40 6.54
N PRO A 50 1.00 7.28 7.35
CA PRO A 50 2.38 7.11 7.80
C PRO A 50 2.64 5.78 8.49
N ASP A 51 1.70 5.33 9.32
CA ASP A 51 1.83 4.05 10.02
C ASP A 51 1.80 2.87 9.05
N ILE A 52 0.86 2.89 8.09
CA ILE A 52 0.76 1.88 7.03
C ILE A 52 2.05 1.87 6.20
N CYS A 53 2.51 3.03 5.74
CA CYS A 53 3.70 3.18 4.90
C CYS A 53 5.01 2.90 5.66
N HIS A 54 5.01 3.01 6.99
CA HIS A 54 6.19 2.66 7.78
C HIS A 54 6.42 1.15 7.85
N ARG A 55 5.31 0.41 7.95
CA ARG A 55 5.28 -1.06 8.03
C ARG A 55 5.35 -1.71 6.65
N LEU A 56 4.65 -1.19 5.65
CA LEU A 56 4.53 -1.84 4.33
C LEU A 56 5.44 -1.18 3.28
N PRO A 57 6.01 -1.97 2.36
CA PRO A 57 5.86 -3.43 2.19
C PRO A 57 6.90 -4.25 2.99
N ALA A 58 7.52 -3.71 4.05
CA ALA A 58 8.54 -4.40 4.84
C ALA A 58 7.98 -5.53 5.72
N GLU A 59 6.74 -5.40 6.18
CA GLU A 59 6.03 -6.34 7.03
C GLU A 59 4.84 -6.99 6.30
N PRO A 60 4.34 -8.14 6.77
CA PRO A 60 3.09 -8.71 6.26
C PRO A 60 1.89 -7.77 6.48
N SER A 61 1.01 -7.70 5.47
CA SER A 61 -0.29 -7.03 5.60
C SER A 61 -1.16 -7.72 6.65
N LYS A 62 -1.91 -6.95 7.43
CA LYS A 62 -2.73 -7.47 8.55
C LYS A 62 -4.22 -7.15 8.43
N GLY A 63 -4.58 -6.13 7.67
CA GLY A 63 -5.96 -5.69 7.44
C GLY A 63 -6.13 -5.16 6.00
N LEU A 64 -7.35 -4.78 5.65
CA LEU A 64 -7.68 -4.43 4.26
C LEU A 64 -6.93 -3.17 3.78
N LYS A 65 -6.85 -2.11 4.59
CA LYS A 65 -6.12 -0.88 4.19
C LYS A 65 -4.63 -1.14 4.00
N HIS A 66 -4.05 -2.06 4.80
CA HIS A 66 -2.67 -2.52 4.60
C HIS A 66 -2.52 -3.20 3.24
N ALA A 67 -3.36 -4.20 2.96
CA ALA A 67 -3.28 -4.97 1.73
C ALA A 67 -3.42 -4.09 0.48
N MET A 68 -4.33 -3.12 0.51
CA MET A 68 -4.55 -2.19 -0.60
C MET A 68 -3.35 -1.29 -0.88
N HIS A 69 -2.73 -0.73 0.17
CA HIS A 69 -1.49 0.06 0.00
C HIS A 69 -0.34 -0.80 -0.52
N ALA A 70 -0.14 -2.00 0.04
CA ALA A 70 0.91 -2.90 -0.40
C ALA A 70 0.73 -3.33 -1.87
N LYS A 71 -0.52 -3.61 -2.27
CA LYS A 71 -0.90 -3.93 -3.64
C LYS A 71 -0.61 -2.77 -4.59
N PHE A 72 -0.99 -1.55 -4.24
CA PHE A 72 -0.75 -0.38 -5.07
C PHE A 72 0.74 -0.04 -5.19
N PHE A 73 1.52 -0.14 -4.10
CA PHE A 73 2.98 -0.02 -4.18
C PHE A 73 3.61 -1.07 -5.09
N THR A 74 3.15 -2.32 -5.00
CA THR A 74 3.65 -3.39 -5.86
C THR A 74 3.31 -3.13 -7.33
N PHE A 75 2.08 -2.67 -7.61
CA PHE A 75 1.66 -2.26 -8.94
C PHE A 75 2.58 -1.19 -9.52
N LEU A 76 2.80 -0.08 -8.80
CA LEU A 76 3.66 1.02 -9.29
C LEU A 76 5.09 0.54 -9.62
N ILE A 77 5.67 -0.32 -8.79
CA ILE A 77 7.00 -0.87 -9.05
C ILE A 77 6.99 -1.75 -10.30
N CYS A 78 6.07 -2.71 -10.38
CA CYS A 78 6.04 -3.71 -11.45
C CYS A 78 5.57 -3.19 -12.82
N HIS A 79 4.75 -2.13 -12.83
CA HIS A 79 4.11 -1.64 -14.05
C HIS A 79 4.60 -0.28 -14.54
N ALA A 80 5.23 0.53 -13.69
CA ALA A 80 5.62 1.89 -14.05
C ALA A 80 7.09 2.20 -13.76
N ILE A 81 7.58 1.89 -12.55
CA ILE A 81 8.88 2.40 -12.06
C ILE A 81 10.04 1.51 -12.48
N ASP A 82 9.99 0.20 -12.21
CA ASP A 82 11.08 -0.72 -12.56
C ASP A 82 11.11 -0.95 -14.08
N ARG A 83 9.93 -1.15 -14.65
CA ARG A 83 9.71 -1.29 -16.09
C ARG A 83 8.26 -0.96 -16.44
N ASN A 84 8.07 -0.34 -17.60
CA ASN A 84 6.74 -0.15 -18.16
C ASN A 84 6.09 -1.50 -18.51
N ALA A 85 4.90 -1.75 -17.98
CA ALA A 85 4.05 -2.88 -18.34
C ALA A 85 2.58 -2.47 -18.33
N SER A 86 1.85 -2.80 -19.40
CA SER A 86 0.42 -2.53 -19.49
C SER A 86 -0.41 -3.53 -18.66
N GLY A 87 -1.61 -3.11 -18.26
CA GLY A 87 -2.61 -3.95 -17.61
C GLY A 87 -2.60 -3.88 -16.08
N TYR A 88 -3.60 -4.52 -15.49
CA TYR A 88 -3.82 -4.58 -14.03
C TYR A 88 -4.20 -6.00 -13.58
N ALA A 89 -3.49 -6.99 -14.12
CA ALA A 89 -3.85 -8.40 -14.00
C ALA A 89 -3.69 -8.91 -12.55
N GLN A 90 -4.81 -9.32 -11.95
CA GLN A 90 -4.84 -9.91 -10.61
C GLN A 90 -6.17 -10.64 -10.35
N LYS A 91 -6.19 -11.52 -9.35
CA LYS A 91 -7.41 -12.16 -8.83
C LYS A 91 -7.80 -11.49 -7.52
N GLU A 92 -8.23 -10.23 -7.64
CA GLU A 92 -8.37 -9.29 -6.52
C GLU A 92 -9.25 -9.81 -5.38
N ASP A 93 -10.41 -10.37 -5.72
CA ASP A 93 -11.35 -10.97 -4.76
C ASP A 93 -10.67 -12.02 -3.88
N THR A 94 -9.91 -12.93 -4.50
CA THR A 94 -9.22 -14.02 -3.81
C THR A 94 -8.01 -13.50 -3.03
N GLN A 95 -7.26 -12.58 -3.63
CA GLN A 95 -6.05 -12.00 -3.04
C GLN A 95 -6.37 -11.15 -1.81
N LEU A 96 -7.45 -10.38 -1.84
CA LEU A 96 -7.85 -9.48 -0.75
C LEU A 96 -8.75 -10.15 0.29
N TRP A 97 -9.32 -11.32 -0.01
CA TRP A 97 -10.26 -12.01 0.88
C TRP A 97 -9.76 -12.19 2.33
N PRO A 98 -8.51 -12.65 2.60
CA PRO A 98 -8.05 -12.83 3.98
C PRO A 98 -8.09 -11.53 4.79
N TYR A 99 -7.76 -10.41 4.14
CA TYR A 99 -7.70 -9.09 4.76
C TYR A 99 -9.08 -8.45 4.88
N ASN A 100 -9.94 -8.64 3.87
CA ASN A 100 -11.34 -8.24 3.94
C ASN A 100 -12.05 -8.97 5.08
N LYS A 101 -11.87 -10.29 5.19
CA LYS A 101 -12.41 -11.08 6.30
C LYS A 101 -11.90 -10.57 7.65
N ALA A 102 -10.60 -10.28 7.78
CA ALA A 102 -10.02 -9.79 9.03
C ALA A 102 -10.57 -8.42 9.46
N SER A 103 -10.80 -7.50 8.51
CA SER A 103 -11.21 -6.12 8.77
C SER A 103 -12.72 -5.90 8.81
N VAL A 104 -13.48 -6.55 7.92
CA VAL A 104 -14.91 -6.34 7.73
C VAL A 104 -15.76 -7.34 8.52
N ILE A 105 -15.40 -8.63 8.44
CA ILE A 105 -16.19 -9.72 9.03
C ILE A 105 -15.79 -9.94 10.49
N ASP A 106 -14.51 -10.27 10.71
CA ASP A 106 -13.99 -10.60 12.04
C ASP A 106 -13.74 -9.35 12.89
N LYS A 107 -13.59 -8.18 12.24
CA LYS A 107 -13.28 -6.87 12.86
C LYS A 107 -12.09 -6.91 13.85
N LYS A 108 -11.12 -7.79 13.60
CA LYS A 108 -9.94 -7.99 14.47
C LYS A 108 -8.88 -6.91 14.27
N ILE A 109 -8.70 -6.47 13.02
CA ILE A 109 -7.63 -5.55 12.61
C ILE A 109 -8.20 -4.55 11.60
N GLN A 110 -7.96 -3.25 11.80
CA GLN A 110 -8.52 -2.19 10.96
C GLN A 110 -10.05 -2.36 10.78
N PRO A 111 -10.83 -2.35 11.87
CA PRO A 111 -12.25 -2.63 11.80
C PRO A 111 -12.94 -1.62 10.88
N MET A 112 -13.70 -2.13 9.92
CA MET A 112 -14.51 -1.32 9.01
C MET A 112 -15.82 -2.03 8.69
N ASP A 113 -16.80 -1.31 8.19
CA ASP A 113 -18.01 -1.91 7.63
C ASP A 113 -17.83 -2.23 6.13
N HIS A 114 -18.83 -2.88 5.55
CA HIS A 114 -18.77 -3.23 4.13
C HIS A 114 -18.71 -1.98 3.24
N LYS A 115 -19.38 -0.88 3.63
CA LYS A 115 -19.33 0.38 2.89
C LYS A 115 -17.93 1.00 2.89
N GLY A 116 -17.21 0.95 4.02
CA GLY A 116 -15.82 1.37 4.08
C GLY A 116 -14.91 0.51 3.19
N ALA A 117 -15.18 -0.80 3.06
CA ALA A 117 -14.47 -1.63 2.10
C ALA A 117 -14.77 -1.24 0.64
N VAL A 118 -16.02 -0.87 0.32
CA VAL A 118 -16.40 -0.35 -1.00
C VAL A 118 -15.70 0.97 -1.29
N GLU A 119 -15.70 1.92 -0.34
CA GLU A 119 -15.02 3.21 -0.47
C GLU A 119 -13.52 3.04 -0.75
N VAL A 120 -12.86 2.07 -0.10
CA VAL A 120 -11.45 1.76 -0.35
C VAL A 120 -11.21 1.28 -1.78
N VAL A 121 -12.12 0.47 -2.35
CA VAL A 121 -12.05 0.03 -3.75
C VAL A 121 -12.38 1.18 -4.70
N GLU A 122 -13.31 2.07 -4.36
CA GLU A 122 -13.59 3.28 -5.14
C GLU A 122 -12.36 4.20 -5.23
N MET A 123 -11.68 4.43 -4.11
CA MET A 123 -10.42 5.17 -4.08
C MET A 123 -9.36 4.52 -4.97
N GLU A 124 -9.23 3.19 -4.92
CA GLU A 124 -8.29 2.48 -5.78
C GLU A 124 -8.60 2.69 -7.26
N ARG A 125 -9.87 2.57 -7.67
CA ARG A 125 -10.28 2.83 -9.06
C ARG A 125 -9.92 4.25 -9.48
N LEU A 126 -10.16 5.24 -8.61
CA LEU A 126 -9.78 6.63 -8.88
C LEU A 126 -8.26 6.78 -9.04
N LYS A 127 -7.47 6.14 -8.18
CA LYS A 127 -6.00 6.13 -8.31
C LYS A 127 -5.52 5.56 -9.64
N ILE A 128 -6.15 4.50 -10.13
CA ILE A 128 -5.84 3.92 -11.45
C ILE A 128 -6.27 4.84 -12.61
N CYS A 129 -7.28 5.68 -12.42
CA CYS A 129 -7.71 6.64 -13.44
C CYS A 129 -6.87 7.93 -13.48
N GLU A 130 -6.07 8.20 -12.44
CA GLU A 130 -5.14 9.33 -12.42
C GLU A 130 -3.82 9.04 -13.18
N ASP A 131 -3.50 7.76 -13.33
CA ASP A 131 -2.33 7.25 -14.06
C ASP A 131 -2.57 7.19 -15.59
#